data_AF-B9L5M6-F1
#
_entry.id   AF-B9L5M6-F1
#
_cell.length_a   1.000
_cell.length_b   1.000
_cell.length_c   1.000
_cell.angle_alpha   90.00
_cell.angle_beta   90.00
_cell.angle_gamma   90.00
#
_symmetry.space_group_name_H-M   'P 1'
#
loop_
_entity.id
_entity.type
_entity.pdbx_description
1 polymer ?
#
loop_
_entity_poly.entity_id
_entity_poly.type
_entity_poly.pdbx_seq_one_letter_code
_entity_poly.pdbx_strand_id
1 'polypeptide(L)'
;MRPNPIDEEVTFEDAGVANRSIISKTDLKGIITFVNKPFCTLSGYSKEELIGKPHNIIRHPDMPKSIFKQMWNTIEKGETFRGFIKNLRKDGKYYWVEAFIEPIYDENGVKIGYSSIRKPVSDSDKEKYEKLYKELKEKEE
;
A
#
# COMPACT_ATOMS: atom_id res chain seq x y z
N MET A 1 8.03 -8.87 14.45
CA MET A 1 9.16 -8.04 13.97
C MET A 1 8.95 -7.80 12.49
N ARG A 2 9.24 -6.61 11.94
CA ARG A 2 9.18 -6.41 10.48
C ARG A 2 10.34 -7.19 9.83
N PRO A 3 10.15 -7.81 8.67
CA PRO A 3 11.23 -8.54 8.01
C PRO A 3 12.30 -7.56 7.50
N ASN A 4 13.53 -8.05 7.39
CA ASN A 4 14.60 -7.32 6.72
C ASN A 4 14.29 -7.28 5.22
N PRO A 5 14.42 -6.11 4.55
CA PRO A 5 14.20 -6.03 3.11
C PRO A 5 15.19 -6.88 2.32
N ILE A 6 14.67 -7.56 1.30
CA ILE A 6 15.39 -8.28 0.26
C ILE A 6 15.04 -7.56 -1.04
N ASP A 7 16.05 -7.16 -1.80
CA ASP A 7 15.88 -6.46 -3.07
C ASP A 7 15.51 -7.45 -4.20
N GLU A 8 14.32 -8.02 -4.07
CA GLU A 8 13.72 -8.94 -5.03
C GLU A 8 12.23 -8.60 -5.16
N GLU A 9 11.77 -8.29 -6.37
CA GLU A 9 10.35 -8.05 -6.65
C GLU A 9 9.59 -9.37 -6.77
N VAL A 10 8.39 -9.41 -6.19
CA VAL A 10 7.36 -10.41 -6.51
C VAL A 10 6.25 -9.70 -7.27
N THR A 11 6.07 -10.08 -8.53
CA THR A 11 5.05 -9.48 -9.40
C THR A 11 3.66 -10.04 -9.11
N PHE A 12 2.63 -9.43 -9.71
CA PHE A 12 1.27 -9.96 -9.62
C PHE A 12 1.14 -11.31 -10.37
N GLU A 13 1.93 -11.49 -11.42
CA GLU A 13 2.06 -12.71 -12.21
C GLU A 13 2.66 -13.84 -11.37
N ASP A 14 3.80 -13.60 -10.72
CA ASP A 14 4.47 -14.58 -9.84
C ASP A 14 3.55 -15.05 -8.71
N ALA A 15 2.76 -14.12 -8.16
CA ALA A 15 1.80 -14.41 -7.10
C ALA A 15 0.47 -15.01 -7.58
N GLY A 16 0.27 -15.17 -8.90
CA GLY A 16 -0.96 -15.73 -9.48
C GLY A 16 -2.21 -14.85 -9.30
N VAL A 17 -2.02 -13.52 -9.25
CA VAL A 17 -3.07 -12.52 -9.02
C VAL A 17 -3.16 -11.45 -10.11
N ALA A 18 -2.50 -11.62 -11.26
CA ALA A 18 -2.45 -10.67 -12.39
C ALA A 18 -3.80 -10.03 -12.76
N ASN A 19 -4.87 -10.82 -12.81
CA ASN A 19 -6.22 -10.35 -13.19
C ASN A 19 -7.10 -9.96 -11.99
N ARG A 20 -6.51 -9.65 -10.84
CA ARG A 20 -7.26 -9.37 -9.60
C ARG A 20 -6.79 -8.08 -8.95
N SER A 21 -7.76 -7.24 -8.60
CA SER A 21 -7.50 -6.06 -7.76
C SER A 21 -7.17 -6.48 -6.33
N ILE A 22 -6.19 -5.80 -5.74
CA ILE A 22 -5.90 -5.90 -4.31
C ILE A 22 -6.75 -4.87 -3.58
N ILE A 23 -7.48 -5.32 -2.54
CA ILE A 23 -8.42 -4.46 -1.81
C ILE A 23 -8.12 -4.54 -0.31
N SER A 24 -8.12 -3.38 0.34
CA SER A 24 -8.19 -3.28 1.79
C SER A 24 -9.10 -2.15 2.25
N LYS A 25 -9.62 -2.28 3.46
CA LYS A 25 -10.26 -1.17 4.17
C LYS A 25 -9.60 -0.96 5.52
N THR A 26 -9.63 0.28 5.98
CA THR A 26 -9.18 0.64 7.32
C THR A 26 -10.24 1.46 8.04
N ASP A 27 -10.11 1.56 9.36
CA ASP A 27 -10.76 2.61 10.13
C ASP A 27 -10.08 3.98 9.88
N LEU A 28 -10.56 5.01 10.58
CA LEU A 28 -10.00 6.38 10.53
C LEU A 28 -8.56 6.50 11.02
N LYS A 29 -8.07 5.53 11.80
CA LYS A 29 -6.70 5.49 12.33
C LYS A 29 -5.75 4.68 11.43
N GLY A 30 -6.24 4.19 10.28
CA GLY A 30 -5.46 3.35 9.38
C GLY A 30 -5.28 1.91 9.87
N ILE A 31 -6.10 1.45 10.82
CA ILE A 31 -6.13 0.06 11.27
C ILE A 31 -6.93 -0.78 10.27
N ILE A 32 -6.33 -1.86 9.78
CA ILE A 32 -6.94 -2.73 8.77
C ILE A 32 -8.19 -3.42 9.36
N THR A 33 -9.33 -3.19 8.72
CA THR A 33 -10.62 -3.81 9.05
C THR A 33 -11.03 -4.88 8.04
N PHE A 34 -10.47 -4.83 6.83
CA PHE A 34 -10.74 -5.79 5.76
C PHE A 34 -9.56 -5.91 4.80
N VAL A 35 -9.34 -7.13 4.31
CA VAL A 35 -8.44 -7.45 3.19
C VAL A 35 -9.06 -8.55 2.34
N ASN A 36 -8.81 -8.53 1.03
CA ASN A 36 -9.19 -9.62 0.14
C ASN A 36 -8.07 -10.67 -0.02
N LYS A 37 -8.41 -11.82 -0.62
CA LYS A 37 -7.46 -12.92 -0.85
C LYS A 37 -6.22 -12.48 -1.66
N PRO A 38 -6.34 -11.74 -2.78
CA PRO A 38 -5.18 -11.20 -3.49
C PRO A 38 -4.20 -10.40 -2.63
N PHE A 39 -4.69 -9.60 -1.68
CA PHE A 39 -3.81 -8.89 -0.75
C PHE A 39 -3.01 -9.89 0.11
N CYS A 40 -3.68 -10.87 0.71
CA CYS A 40 -2.99 -11.87 1.53
C CYS A 40 -1.91 -12.60 0.72
N THR A 41 -2.24 -13.02 -0.50
CA THR A 41 -1.32 -13.71 -1.41
C THR A 41 -0.12 -12.84 -1.80
N LEU A 42 -0.33 -11.59 -2.25
CA LEU A 42 0.78 -10.75 -2.70
C LEU A 42 1.62 -10.18 -1.55
N SER A 43 1.04 -9.96 -0.37
CA SER A 43 1.80 -9.47 0.79
C SER A 43 2.53 -10.59 1.54
N GLY A 44 2.13 -11.85 1.34
CA GLY A 44 2.63 -13.01 2.08
C GLY A 44 2.09 -13.12 3.51
N TYR A 45 1.20 -12.21 3.93
CA TYR A 45 0.56 -12.26 5.25
C TYR A 45 -0.78 -12.99 5.17
N SER A 46 -1.10 -13.71 6.23
CA SER A 46 -2.47 -14.22 6.43
C SER A 46 -3.43 -13.08 6.79
N LYS A 47 -4.73 -13.32 6.62
CA LYS A 47 -5.76 -12.33 7.01
C LYS A 47 -5.68 -12.04 8.50
N GLU A 48 -5.47 -13.07 9.31
CA GLU A 48 -5.40 -13.01 10.77
C GLU A 48 -4.23 -12.16 11.25
N GLU A 49 -3.13 -12.14 10.50
CA GLU A 49 -1.97 -11.29 10.77
C GLU A 49 -2.20 -9.83 10.36
N LEU A 50 -3.10 -9.56 9.41
CA LEU A 50 -3.37 -8.24 8.87
C LEU A 50 -4.48 -7.51 9.64
N ILE A 51 -5.57 -8.20 9.98
CA ILE A 51 -6.72 -7.58 10.65
C ILE A 51 -6.32 -7.02 12.01
N GLY A 52 -6.75 -5.79 12.29
CA GLY A 52 -6.42 -5.08 13.53
C GLY A 52 -5.00 -4.52 13.58
N LYS A 53 -4.20 -4.65 12.52
CA LYS A 53 -2.88 -4.01 12.42
C LYS A 53 -2.93 -2.69 11.68
N PRO A 54 -2.03 -1.74 12.01
CA PRO A 54 -1.83 -0.57 11.17
C PRO A 54 -1.41 -0.97 9.75
N HIS A 55 -1.96 -0.31 8.74
CA HIS A 55 -1.67 -0.59 7.33
C HIS A 55 -0.17 -0.48 6.98
N ASN A 56 0.58 0.31 7.74
CA ASN A 56 2.03 0.46 7.58
C ASN A 56 2.85 -0.82 7.84
N ILE A 57 2.23 -1.95 8.23
CA ILE A 57 2.89 -3.25 8.35
C ILE A 57 3.58 -3.69 7.05
N ILE A 58 3.02 -3.32 5.90
CA ILE A 58 3.59 -3.59 4.56
C ILE A 58 4.39 -2.41 4.00
N ARG A 59 4.71 -1.39 4.80
CA ARG A 59 5.46 -0.23 4.29
C ARG A 59 6.91 -0.60 4.04
N HIS A 60 7.36 -0.44 2.79
CA HIS A 60 8.77 -0.59 2.45
C HIS A 60 9.61 0.59 3.01
N PRO A 61 10.81 0.34 3.57
CA PRO A 61 11.66 1.41 4.09
C PRO A 61 12.17 2.38 3.02
N ASP A 62 12.18 1.98 1.75
CA ASP A 62 12.56 2.87 0.62
C ASP A 62 11.53 3.96 0.35
N MET A 63 10.30 3.81 0.87
CA MET A 63 9.25 4.79 0.59
C MET A 63 9.41 6.07 1.42
N PRO A 64 9.55 7.24 0.78
CA PRO A 64 9.72 8.52 1.47
C PRO A 64 8.53 8.84 2.39
N LYS A 65 8.79 9.50 3.51
CA LYS A 65 7.77 9.95 4.46
C LYS A 65 6.84 11.00 3.85
N SER A 66 7.36 11.85 2.97
CA SER A 66 6.61 12.85 2.23
C SER A 66 5.46 12.27 1.42
N ILE A 67 5.63 11.11 0.78
CA ILE A 67 4.57 10.45 0.00
C ILE A 67 3.39 10.05 0.89
N PHE A 68 3.65 9.48 2.07
CA PHE A 68 2.56 9.13 3.01
C PHE A 68 1.96 10.37 3.67
N LYS A 69 2.75 11.42 3.91
CA LYS A 69 2.23 12.71 4.38
C LYS A 69 1.25 13.30 3.37
N GLN A 70 1.60 13.28 2.08
CA GLN A 70 0.71 13.70 1.00
C GLN A 70 -0.55 12.84 0.97
N MET A 71 -0.41 11.51 1.03
CA MET A 71 -1.54 10.59 1.09
C MET A 71 -2.52 10.94 2.21
N TRP A 72 -2.05 11.09 3.45
CA TRP A 72 -2.89 11.47 4.59
C TRP A 72 -3.56 12.83 4.38
N ASN A 73 -2.79 13.85 3.98
CA ASN A 73 -3.33 15.18 3.71
C ASN A 73 -4.44 15.19 2.65
N THR A 74 -4.40 14.28 1.67
CA THR A 74 -5.42 14.14 0.62
C THR A 74 -6.65 13.43 1.17
N ILE A 75 -6.51 12.22 1.72
CA ILE A 75 -7.66 11.40 2.11
C ILE A 75 -8.39 11.97 3.34
N GLU A 76 -7.69 12.70 4.22
CA GLU A 76 -8.31 13.39 5.34
C GLU A 76 -9.22 14.54 4.90
N LYS A 77 -8.95 15.18 3.75
CA LYS A 77 -9.83 16.19 3.15
C LYS A 77 -11.03 15.61 2.41
N GLY A 78 -11.12 14.28 2.35
CA GLY A 78 -12.16 13.58 1.60
C GLY A 78 -11.85 13.43 0.11
N GLU A 79 -10.61 13.72 -0.31
CA GLU A 79 -10.16 13.59 -1.69
C GLU A 79 -9.58 12.19 -1.95
N THR A 80 -9.55 11.77 -3.21
CA THR A 80 -8.93 10.51 -3.62
C THR A 80 -7.42 10.69 -3.81
N PHE A 81 -6.63 9.86 -3.13
CA PHE A 81 -5.19 9.76 -3.37
C PHE A 81 -4.91 8.73 -4.47
N ARG A 82 -4.01 9.09 -5.41
CA ARG A 82 -3.39 8.17 -6.37
C ARG A 82 -1.88 8.22 -6.19
N GLY A 83 -1.22 7.08 -6.07
CA GLY A 83 0.24 7.03 -5.97
C GLY A 83 0.82 5.65 -6.25
N PHE A 84 2.12 5.61 -6.53
CA PHE A 84 2.87 4.38 -6.77
C PHE A 84 3.61 4.00 -5.49
N ILE A 85 3.43 2.77 -4.99
CA ILE A 85 3.91 2.41 -3.65
C ILE A 85 4.68 1.08 -3.74
N LYS A 86 5.95 1.10 -3.29
CA LYS A 86 6.74 -0.10 -2.99
C LYS A 86 6.30 -0.62 -1.62
N ASN A 87 5.85 -1.88 -1.57
CA ASN A 87 5.40 -2.54 -0.35
C ASN A 87 6.34 -3.68 0.03
N LEU A 88 6.52 -3.88 1.33
CA LEU A 88 7.33 -4.95 1.91
C LEU A 88 6.44 -6.17 2.19
N ARG A 89 6.86 -7.32 1.67
CA ARG A 89 6.24 -8.61 1.94
C ARG A 89 6.71 -9.19 3.26
N LYS A 90 5.97 -10.18 3.77
CA LYS A 90 6.33 -10.93 4.99
C LYS A 90 7.67 -11.65 4.89
N ASP A 91 8.03 -12.11 3.69
CA ASP A 91 9.27 -12.82 3.40
C ASP A 91 10.47 -11.89 3.15
N GLY A 92 10.30 -10.57 3.29
CA GLY A 92 11.35 -9.57 3.09
C GLY A 92 11.43 -9.03 1.66
N LYS A 93 10.88 -9.74 0.66
CA LYS A 93 10.79 -9.27 -0.72
C LYS A 93 9.86 -8.07 -0.85
N TYR A 94 9.77 -7.47 -2.04
CA TYR A 94 8.88 -6.33 -2.27
C TYR A 94 7.90 -6.53 -3.44
N TYR A 95 6.92 -5.65 -3.55
CA TYR A 95 6.05 -5.54 -4.73
C TYR A 95 5.61 -4.09 -4.93
N TRP A 96 5.45 -3.70 -6.19
CA TRP A 96 4.92 -2.39 -6.57
C TRP A 96 3.41 -2.43 -6.78
N VAL A 97 2.74 -1.34 -6.40
CA VAL A 97 1.32 -1.13 -6.70
C VAL A 97 1.06 0.31 -7.12
N GLU A 98 0.14 0.49 -8.05
CA GLU A 98 -0.57 1.75 -8.22
C GLU A 98 -1.76 1.71 -7.26
N ALA A 99 -1.75 2.59 -6.25
CA ALA A 99 -2.76 2.67 -5.20
C ALA A 99 -3.72 3.83 -5.44
N PHE A 100 -5.02 3.52 -5.36
CA PHE A 100 -6.11 4.48 -5.26
C PHE A 100 -6.69 4.35 -3.86
N ILE A 101 -6.76 5.45 -3.12
CA ILE A 101 -7.26 5.48 -1.74
C ILE A 101 -8.33 6.55 -1.62
N GLU A 102 -9.49 6.16 -1.10
CA GLU A 102 -10.66 7.02 -0.97
C GLU A 102 -11.28 6.90 0.43
N PRO A 103 -11.89 7.96 0.96
CA PRO A 103 -12.68 7.91 2.19
C PRO A 103 -13.93 7.03 2.03
N ILE A 104 -14.30 6.34 3.09
CA ILE A 104 -15.57 5.59 3.20
C ILE A 104 -16.50 6.37 4.13
N TYR A 105 -17.76 6.53 3.74
CA TYR A 105 -18.80 7.18 4.53
C TYR A 105 -19.90 6.18 4.89
N ASP A 106 -20.52 6.36 6.06
CA ASP A 106 -21.75 5.66 6.43
C ASP A 106 -23.00 6.28 5.78
N GLU A 107 -24.17 5.73 6.11
CA GLU A 107 -25.46 6.21 5.59
C GLU A 107 -25.82 7.65 6.00
N ASN A 108 -25.19 8.18 7.05
CA ASN A 108 -25.38 9.54 7.54
C ASN A 108 -24.35 10.52 6.96
N GLY A 109 -23.47 10.07 6.05
CA GLY A 109 -22.40 10.88 5.49
C GLY A 109 -21.22 11.09 6.44
N VAL A 110 -21.14 10.34 7.54
CA VAL A 110 -20.00 10.40 8.47
C VAL A 110 -18.88 9.53 7.91
N LYS A 111 -17.67 10.09 7.82
CA LYS A 111 -16.49 9.35 7.38
C LYS A 111 -16.12 8.30 8.44
N ILE A 112 -16.06 7.03 8.05
CA ILE A 112 -15.83 5.89 8.94
C ILE A 112 -14.50 5.17 8.69
N GLY A 113 -13.81 5.51 7.60
CA GLY A 113 -12.54 4.86 7.27
C GLY A 113 -12.06 5.16 5.86
N TYR A 114 -11.21 4.28 5.33
CA TYR A 114 -10.64 4.41 4.00
C TYR A 114 -10.68 3.09 3.25
N SER A 115 -10.91 3.15 1.94
CA SER A 115 -10.83 2.02 1.01
C SER A 115 -9.60 2.20 0.12
N SER A 116 -8.89 1.11 -0.16
CA SER A 116 -7.79 1.14 -1.13
C SER A 116 -7.96 0.04 -2.16
N ILE A 117 -7.88 0.42 -3.42
CA ILE A 117 -7.77 -0.47 -4.57
C ILE A 117 -6.37 -0.32 -5.16
N ARG A 118 -5.73 -1.45 -5.43
CA ARG A 118 -4.35 -1.51 -5.93
C ARG A 118 -4.26 -2.37 -7.18
N LYS A 119 -3.51 -1.87 -8.16
CA LYS A 119 -3.27 -2.48 -9.49
C LYS A 119 -1.77 -2.71 -9.74
N PRO A 120 -1.42 -3.58 -10.69
CA PRO A 120 -0.04 -3.70 -11.18
C PRO A 120 0.51 -2.38 -11.71
N VAL A 121 1.83 -2.22 -11.65
CA VAL A 121 2.57 -1.05 -12.15
C VAL A 121 3.37 -1.45 -13.38
N SER A 122 3.43 -0.58 -14.38
CA SER A 122 4.27 -0.79 -15.57
C SER A 122 5.76 -0.71 -15.20
N ASP A 123 6.62 -1.45 -15.89
CA ASP A 123 8.06 -1.43 -15.57
C ASP A 123 8.66 -0.03 -15.75
N SER A 124 8.19 0.75 -16.74
CA SER A 124 8.63 2.13 -16.93
C SER A 124 8.22 3.06 -15.78
N ASP A 125 7.03 2.89 -15.21
CA ASP A 125 6.63 3.61 -14.01
C ASP A 125 7.46 3.16 -12.80
N LYS A 126 7.73 1.86 -12.63
CA LYS A 126 8.57 1.35 -11.53
C LYS A 126 9.94 2.01 -11.55
N GLU A 127 10.63 1.98 -12.70
CA GLU A 127 11.96 2.60 -12.87
C GLU A 127 11.94 4.09 -12.54
N LYS A 128 10.93 4.80 -13.07
CA LYS A 128 10.75 6.24 -12.84
C LYS A 128 10.55 6.56 -11.35
N TYR A 129 9.63 5.87 -10.68
CA TYR A 129 9.29 6.16 -9.29
C TYR A 129 10.34 5.65 -8.32
N GLU A 130 11.06 4.58 -8.63
CA GLU A 130 12.20 4.12 -7.83
C GLU A 130 13.29 5.18 -7.78
N LYS A 131 13.68 5.75 -8.93
CA LYS A 131 14.64 6.85 -8.99
C LYS A 131 14.14 8.08 -8.21
N LEU A 132 12.90 8.50 -8.45
CA LEU A 132 12.31 9.66 -7.76
C LEU A 132 12.30 9.47 -6.23
N TYR A 133 11.91 8.30 -5.76
CA TYR A 133 11.77 8.03 -4.33
C TYR A 133 13.12 7.90 -3.64
N LYS A 134 14.15 7.39 -4.32
CA LYS A 134 15.52 7.45 -3.82
C LYS A 134 15.97 8.90 -3.59
N GLU A 135 15.79 9.77 -4.59
CA GLU A 135 16.15 11.20 -4.48
C GLU A 135 15.37 11.93 -3.40
N LEU A 136 14.08 11.61 -3.21
CA LEU A 136 13.26 12.20 -2.14
C LEU A 136 13.71 11.72 -0.76
N LYS A 137 14.04 10.44 -0.63
CA LYS A 137 14.48 9.86 0.65
C LYS A 137 15.83 10.43 1.10
N GLU A 138 16.78 10.59 0.18
CA GLU A 138 18.07 11.24 0.45
C GLU A 138 17.92 12.70 0.93
N LYS A 139 16.82 13.39 0.56
CA LYS A 139 16.51 14.75 1.03
C LYS A 139 15.78 14.79 2.38
N GLU A 140 15.24 13.66 2.85
CA GLU A 140 14.54 13.54 4.12
C GLU A 140 15.46 13.10 5.28
N GLU A 141 16.67 12.65 4.95
CA GLU A 141 17.76 12.27 5.86
C GLU A 141 18.64 13.49 6.20
#